data_AF-A0A7W0WXS1-F1
#
_entry.id   AF-A0A7W0WXS1-F1
#
_cell.length_a   1.000
_cell.length_b   1.000
_cell.length_c   1.000
_cell.angle_alpha   90.00
_cell.angle_beta   90.00
_cell.angle_gamma   90.00
#
_symmetry.space_group_name_H-M   'P 1'
#
loop_
_entity.id
_entity.type
_entity.pdbx_description
1 polymer ?
#
loop_
_entity_poly.entity_id
_entity_poly.type
_entity_poly.pdbx_seq_one_letter_code
_entity_poly.pdbx_strand_id
1 'polypeptide(L)'
;MIDFVRQLFPVEGTGFRIELAQPLRKFNGTIIATVRISTFDDDGSLRDMKEQELDLVPAHHQNQRGMTFLEHSIARAQLLTADQAQYVLPSDLFRSELMDAPVPQDAFSRVLDDPRALAILERRRDDARLLATIDPATRTIRALRNAELEAAILERIEDPGAYSVYGDWLAERGDPRGELIALQLAGKDATALIEEYAWEWLGGLAWLEGDVRIEWRFGFPKAIRIGSEDGRSEYADVASLVRSIARVPGMMFVDTIEIGPTHGWHTDVFQAIGEVGLPAATRNLSIQTPEHEHMYGIDEAYPKLQSLVELRLESRSFELGTIALPNLHALDLVTRGLTKENLESLREASWPKLERFVVWISDEGVDECDVELDDLDWILAGDNLPAVKHLGLCGRADTQPLLDLLLEAPITARLDVLDLPYSDLKEEALAPFRAKFPKLSIVDDRRFIPCYE
;
A
#
# COMPACT_ATOMS: atom_id res chain seq x y z
N MET A 1 -16.71 39.88 12.02
CA MET A 1 -16.48 38.64 11.25
C MET A 1 -16.16 38.90 9.78
N ILE A 2 -17.02 39.53 8.97
CA ILE A 2 -16.68 39.82 7.55
C ILE A 2 -15.33 40.54 7.38
N ASP A 3 -15.09 41.60 8.15
CA ASP A 3 -13.83 42.35 8.03
C ASP A 3 -12.62 41.53 8.51
N PHE A 4 -12.83 40.67 9.52
CA PHE A 4 -11.82 39.72 9.96
C PHE A 4 -11.46 38.74 8.85
N VAL A 5 -12.46 38.09 8.23
CA VAL A 5 -12.25 37.19 7.08
C VAL A 5 -11.51 37.91 5.96
N ARG A 6 -11.87 39.14 5.62
CA ARG A 6 -11.18 39.91 4.56
C ARG A 6 -9.70 40.13 4.86
N GLN A 7 -9.32 40.28 6.13
CA GLN A 7 -7.93 40.48 6.54
C GLN A 7 -7.08 39.21 6.47
N LEU A 8 -7.72 38.03 6.43
CA LEU A 8 -7.02 36.75 6.29
C LEU A 8 -6.55 36.45 4.86
N PHE A 9 -7.06 37.18 3.87
CA PHE A 9 -6.72 36.99 2.46
C PHE A 9 -6.00 38.23 1.89
N PRO A 10 -5.09 38.06 0.92
CA PRO A 10 -4.65 36.77 0.37
C PRO A 10 -3.71 36.01 1.34
N VAL A 11 -3.69 34.69 1.20
CA VAL A 11 -2.70 33.81 1.82
C VAL A 11 -1.65 33.52 0.77
N GLU A 12 -0.39 33.85 1.06
CA GLU A 12 0.74 33.57 0.18
C GLU A 12 1.52 32.37 0.73
N GLY A 13 1.89 31.45 -0.16
CA GLY A 13 2.83 30.37 0.15
C GLY A 13 3.90 30.26 -0.93
N THR A 14 4.84 29.33 -0.76
CA THR A 14 5.91 29.12 -1.75
C THR A 14 5.32 28.51 -3.03
N GLY A 15 5.21 29.32 -4.09
CA GLY A 15 4.70 28.90 -5.39
C GLY A 15 3.16 28.81 -5.51
N PHE A 16 2.41 29.39 -4.56
CA PHE A 16 0.95 29.49 -4.68
C PHE A 16 0.37 30.69 -3.92
N ARG A 17 -0.86 31.05 -4.27
CA ARG A 17 -1.66 32.11 -3.63
C ARG A 17 -3.10 31.65 -3.43
N ILE A 18 -3.69 31.99 -2.28
CA ILE A 18 -5.11 31.80 -2.00
C ILE A 18 -5.78 33.16 -1.79
N GLU A 19 -6.85 33.44 -2.52
CA GLU A 19 -7.53 34.74 -2.50
C GLU A 19 -9.05 34.63 -2.55
N LEU A 20 -9.73 35.73 -2.23
CA LEU A 20 -11.17 35.86 -2.45
C LEU A 20 -11.40 36.30 -3.90
N ALA A 21 -11.93 35.39 -4.72
CA ALA A 21 -12.26 35.66 -6.12
C ALA A 21 -13.43 36.64 -6.28
N GLN A 22 -14.29 36.73 -5.26
CA GLN A 22 -15.46 37.61 -5.22
C GLN A 22 -15.63 38.24 -3.83
N PRO A 23 -16.34 39.38 -3.72
CA PRO A 23 -16.70 39.94 -2.43
C PRO A 23 -17.49 38.95 -1.58
N LEU A 24 -17.15 38.85 -0.30
CA LEU A 24 -17.90 38.02 0.67
C LEU A 24 -19.38 38.36 0.65
N ARG A 25 -20.21 37.31 0.63
CA ARG A 25 -21.67 37.42 0.66
C ARG A 25 -22.22 36.89 1.97
N LYS A 26 -23.44 37.31 2.31
CA LYS A 26 -24.22 36.70 3.39
C LYS A 26 -25.49 36.09 2.83
N PHE A 27 -25.73 34.83 3.16
CA PHE A 27 -26.98 34.14 2.85
C PHE A 27 -27.45 33.42 4.11
N ASN A 28 -28.70 33.68 4.53
CA ASN A 28 -29.24 33.18 5.80
C ASN A 28 -28.33 33.39 7.02
N GLY A 29 -27.57 34.49 7.02
CA GLY A 29 -26.63 34.83 8.08
C GLY A 29 -25.23 34.22 7.90
N THR A 30 -25.09 33.08 7.20
CA THR A 30 -23.80 32.45 6.86
C THR A 30 -22.96 33.35 5.96
N ILE A 31 -21.66 33.43 6.24
CA ILE A 31 -20.69 34.11 5.37
C ILE A 31 -20.26 33.11 4.29
N ILE A 32 -20.53 33.46 3.04
CA ILE A 32 -20.14 32.69 1.85
C ILE A 32 -18.95 33.37 1.19
N ALA A 33 -17.95 32.57 0.81
CA ALA A 33 -16.77 33.02 0.11
C ALA A 33 -16.59 32.24 -1.20
N THR A 34 -16.22 32.95 -2.26
CA THR A 34 -15.64 32.33 -3.46
C THR A 34 -14.14 32.42 -3.31
N VAL A 35 -13.50 31.29 -3.01
CA VAL A 35 -12.06 31.20 -2.75
C VAL A 35 -11.38 30.63 -3.98
N ARG A 36 -10.25 31.23 -4.35
CA ARG A 36 -9.39 30.79 -5.45
C ARG A 36 -8.02 30.40 -4.92
N ILE A 37 -7.54 29.24 -5.36
CA ILE A 37 -6.15 28.78 -5.16
C ILE A 37 -5.48 28.82 -6.54
N SER A 38 -4.38 29.55 -6.63
CA SER A 38 -3.55 29.66 -7.84
C SER A 38 -2.15 29.13 -7.53
N THR A 39 -1.62 28.23 -8.36
CA THR A 39 -0.24 27.73 -8.26
C THR A 39 0.60 28.29 -9.39
N PHE A 40 1.91 28.44 -9.17
CA PHE A 40 2.83 29.08 -10.11
C PHE A 40 4.07 28.22 -10.31
N ASP A 41 4.62 28.23 -11.51
CA ASP A 41 5.94 27.66 -11.81
C ASP A 41 7.06 28.57 -11.26
N ASP A 42 8.31 28.08 -11.25
CA ASP A 42 9.49 28.80 -10.74
C ASP A 42 9.74 30.15 -11.44
N ASP A 43 9.29 30.29 -12.69
CA ASP A 43 9.38 31.53 -13.47
C ASP A 43 8.24 32.53 -13.15
N GLY A 44 7.32 32.15 -12.26
CA GLY A 44 6.17 32.94 -11.82
C GLY A 44 4.96 32.87 -12.76
N SER A 45 5.00 32.04 -13.80
CA SER A 45 3.84 31.80 -14.66
C SER A 45 2.76 30.99 -13.93
N LEU A 46 1.49 31.24 -14.25
CA LEU A 46 0.36 30.52 -13.64
C LEU A 46 0.35 29.08 -14.16
N ARG A 47 0.50 28.12 -13.24
CA ARG A 47 0.48 26.69 -13.52
C ARG A 47 -0.95 26.13 -13.50
N ASP A 48 -1.68 26.36 -12.41
CA ASP A 48 -3.06 25.89 -12.21
C ASP A 48 -3.88 26.87 -11.38
N MET A 49 -5.20 26.84 -11.53
CA MET A 49 -6.15 27.68 -10.79
C MET A 49 -7.44 26.94 -10.50
N LYS A 50 -7.81 26.89 -9.21
CA LYS A 50 -9.05 26.30 -8.72
C LYS A 50 -9.88 27.34 -7.99
N GLU A 51 -11.16 27.45 -8.33
CA GLU A 51 -12.08 28.39 -7.71
C GLU A 51 -13.34 27.66 -7.24
N GLN A 52 -13.74 27.91 -5.99
CA GLN A 52 -14.89 27.25 -5.37
C GLN A 52 -15.64 28.22 -4.47
N GLU A 53 -16.97 28.20 -4.58
CA GLU A 53 -17.86 28.85 -3.60
C GLU A 53 -18.14 27.89 -2.45
N LEU A 54 -18.00 28.37 -1.21
CA LEU A 54 -18.23 27.57 -0.01
C LEU A 54 -18.81 28.41 1.14
N ASP A 55 -19.54 27.71 2.01
CA ASP A 55 -20.02 28.23 3.29
C ASP A 55 -18.83 28.35 4.24
N LEU A 56 -18.26 29.54 4.34
CA LEU A 56 -17.01 29.77 5.06
C LEU A 56 -17.22 29.86 6.58
N VAL A 57 -18.25 30.60 7.02
CA VAL A 57 -18.58 30.73 8.46
C VAL A 57 -20.10 30.71 8.66
N PRO A 58 -20.67 29.62 9.22
CA PRO A 58 -22.07 29.53 9.61
C PRO A 58 -22.48 30.65 10.56
N ALA A 59 -23.76 31.05 10.52
CA ALA A 59 -24.27 32.17 11.32
C ALA A 59 -24.00 32.02 12.83
N HIS A 60 -24.16 30.81 13.38
CA HIS A 60 -23.95 30.51 14.81
C HIS A 60 -22.48 30.45 15.24
N HIS A 61 -21.54 30.39 14.29
CA HIS A 61 -20.09 30.38 14.53
C HIS A 61 -19.40 31.71 14.21
N GLN A 62 -20.17 32.80 14.05
CA GLN A 62 -19.60 34.16 13.95
C GLN A 62 -19.15 34.72 15.30
N ASN A 63 -18.34 33.94 16.01
CA ASN A 63 -17.81 34.19 17.35
C ASN A 63 -16.34 33.73 17.41
N GLN A 64 -15.78 33.59 18.62
CA GLN A 64 -14.40 33.15 18.82
C GLN A 64 -14.11 31.79 18.16
N ARG A 65 -15.08 30.87 18.11
CA ARG A 65 -14.92 29.54 17.50
C ARG A 65 -14.63 29.63 16.01
N GLY A 66 -15.41 30.41 15.28
CA GLY A 66 -15.16 30.63 13.84
C GLY A 66 -13.87 31.40 13.58
N MET A 67 -13.46 32.31 14.46
CA MET A 67 -12.16 32.97 14.35
C MET A 67 -11.01 31.97 14.48
N THR A 68 -11.03 31.14 15.54
CA THR A 68 -10.02 30.09 15.75
C THR A 68 -9.97 29.11 14.59
N PHE A 69 -11.12 28.64 14.10
CA PHE A 69 -11.17 27.75 12.94
C PHE A 69 -10.46 28.37 11.72
N LEU A 70 -10.82 29.60 11.35
CA LEU A 70 -10.22 30.26 10.20
C LEU A 70 -8.72 30.47 10.37
N GLU A 71 -8.26 30.90 11.54
CA GLU A 71 -6.82 31.08 11.83
C GLU A 71 -6.04 29.77 11.63
N HIS A 72 -6.56 28.65 12.13
CA HIS A 72 -5.94 27.33 11.93
C HIS A 72 -6.00 26.87 10.46
N SER A 73 -7.10 27.12 9.75
CA SER A 73 -7.20 26.84 8.31
C SER A 73 -6.15 27.63 7.51
N ILE A 74 -5.96 28.91 7.83
CA ILE A 74 -4.92 29.74 7.20
C ILE A 74 -3.52 29.21 7.55
N ALA A 75 -3.25 28.94 8.82
CA ALA A 75 -1.95 28.43 9.26
C ALA A 75 -1.61 27.10 8.57
N ARG A 76 -2.57 26.19 8.44
CA ARG A 76 -2.41 24.93 7.71
C ARG A 76 -2.18 25.16 6.22
N ALA A 77 -2.91 26.09 5.60
CA ALA A 77 -2.70 26.45 4.20
C ALA A 77 -1.28 26.99 3.96
N GLN A 78 -0.73 27.79 4.88
CA GLN A 78 0.63 28.34 4.78
C GLN A 78 1.74 27.29 4.87
N LEU A 79 1.45 26.10 5.40
CA LEU A 79 2.41 24.99 5.48
C LEU A 79 2.46 24.15 4.20
N LEU A 80 1.56 24.39 3.24
CA LEU A 80 1.57 23.67 1.97
C LEU A 80 2.79 24.07 1.13
N THR A 81 3.26 23.11 0.34
CA THR A 81 4.15 23.35 -0.81
C THR A 81 3.33 23.65 -2.07
N ALA A 82 3.95 24.19 -3.12
CA ALA A 82 3.31 24.39 -4.42
C ALA A 82 2.68 23.10 -4.96
N ASP A 83 3.42 22.00 -4.91
CA ASP A 83 2.96 20.69 -5.37
C ASP A 83 1.78 20.18 -4.54
N GLN A 84 1.79 20.35 -3.22
CA GLN A 84 0.63 19.98 -2.39
C GLN A 84 -0.59 20.86 -2.69
N ALA A 85 -0.40 22.18 -2.83
CA ALA A 85 -1.47 23.12 -3.15
C ALA A 85 -2.13 22.80 -4.50
N GLN A 86 -1.39 22.21 -5.45
CA GLN A 86 -1.91 21.76 -6.73
C GLN A 86 -2.98 20.67 -6.61
N TYR A 87 -3.05 19.92 -5.50
CA TYR A 87 -4.06 18.86 -5.31
C TYR A 87 -5.18 19.25 -4.33
N VAL A 88 -5.00 20.33 -3.57
CA VAL A 88 -5.98 20.80 -2.58
C VAL A 88 -7.10 21.61 -3.24
N LEU A 89 -8.36 21.41 -2.79
CA LEU A 89 -9.49 22.28 -3.12
C LEU A 89 -9.75 23.29 -1.98
N PRO A 90 -10.38 24.44 -2.26
CA PRO A 90 -10.75 25.37 -1.19
C PRO A 90 -11.59 24.73 -0.07
N SER A 91 -12.51 23.82 -0.42
CA SER A 91 -13.30 23.05 0.55
C SER A 91 -12.46 22.13 1.44
N ASP A 92 -11.27 21.68 1.03
CA ASP A 92 -10.39 20.90 1.89
C ASP A 92 -9.74 21.73 3.00
N LEU A 93 -9.49 23.02 2.73
CA LEU A 93 -8.91 23.95 3.69
C LEU A 93 -9.95 24.54 4.65
N PHE A 94 -11.18 24.74 4.16
CA PHE A 94 -12.24 25.48 4.83
C PHE A 94 -13.49 24.62 5.07
N ARG A 95 -13.31 23.45 5.68
CA ARG A 95 -14.39 22.53 6.11
C ARG A 95 -15.17 23.10 7.30
N SER A 96 -16.17 23.94 7.02
CA SER A 96 -16.88 24.69 8.06
C SER A 96 -17.65 23.80 9.04
N GLU A 97 -17.94 22.56 8.66
CA GLU A 97 -18.55 21.53 9.50
C GLU A 97 -17.70 21.21 10.74
N LEU A 98 -16.38 21.38 10.67
CA LEU A 98 -15.48 21.15 11.81
C LEU A 98 -15.76 22.10 12.98
N MET A 99 -16.35 23.27 12.73
CA MET A 99 -16.77 24.19 13.80
C MET A 99 -17.88 23.62 14.69
N ASP A 100 -18.61 22.60 14.24
CA ASP A 100 -19.62 21.92 15.03
C ASP A 100 -19.05 20.79 15.91
N ALA A 101 -17.72 20.61 15.96
CA ALA A 101 -17.07 19.61 16.81
C ALA A 101 -17.60 19.65 18.26
N PRO A 102 -17.92 18.51 18.89
CA PRO A 102 -18.57 18.45 20.20
C PRO A 102 -17.56 18.63 21.36
N VAL A 103 -16.72 19.67 21.28
CA VAL A 103 -15.70 19.99 22.27
C VAL A 103 -15.86 21.40 22.83
N PRO A 104 -15.44 21.65 24.08
CA PRO A 104 -15.32 22.99 24.63
C PRO A 104 -14.38 23.89 23.81
N GLN A 105 -14.57 25.21 23.90
CA GLN A 105 -13.79 26.21 23.15
C GLN A 105 -12.27 26.16 23.46
N ASP A 106 -11.89 25.86 24.71
CA ASP A 106 -10.51 25.76 25.17
C ASP A 106 -9.79 24.49 24.70
N ALA A 107 -10.53 23.49 24.23
CA ALA A 107 -10.01 22.29 23.58
C ALA A 107 -9.97 22.40 22.05
N PHE A 108 -10.77 23.30 21.47
CA PHE A 108 -11.02 23.33 20.02
C PHE A 108 -9.75 23.54 19.18
N SER A 109 -8.85 24.44 19.60
CA SER A 109 -7.56 24.65 18.91
C SER A 109 -6.71 23.37 18.86
N ARG A 110 -6.61 22.63 19.97
CA ARG A 110 -5.87 21.35 20.00
C ARG A 110 -6.49 20.28 19.10
N VAL A 111 -7.83 20.27 18.99
CA VAL A 111 -8.56 19.35 18.11
C VAL A 111 -8.28 19.66 16.64
N LEU A 112 -8.18 20.93 16.27
CA LEU A 112 -7.85 21.32 14.89
C LEU A 112 -6.39 20.99 14.52
N ASP A 113 -5.50 20.96 15.50
CA ASP A 113 -4.09 20.60 15.30
C ASP A 113 -3.82 19.09 15.35
N ASP A 114 -4.79 18.27 15.78
CA ASP A 114 -4.64 16.82 15.88
C ASP A 114 -5.23 16.11 14.65
N PRO A 115 -4.39 15.50 13.79
CA PRO A 115 -4.85 14.76 12.62
C PRO A 115 -5.84 13.64 12.97
N ARG A 116 -5.72 13.03 14.16
CA ARG A 116 -6.65 12.01 14.65
C ARG A 116 -8.04 12.60 14.83
N ALA A 117 -8.10 13.72 15.56
CA ALA A 117 -9.35 14.33 15.96
C ALA A 117 -10.10 14.84 14.72
N LEU A 118 -9.37 15.42 13.76
CA LEU A 118 -9.91 15.77 12.44
C LEU A 118 -10.50 14.56 11.73
N ALA A 119 -9.77 13.46 11.62
CA ALA A 119 -10.28 12.30 10.90
C ALA A 119 -11.45 11.60 11.63
N ILE A 120 -11.55 11.69 12.97
CA ILE A 120 -12.78 11.29 13.69
C ILE A 120 -13.96 12.18 13.30
N LEU A 121 -13.79 13.51 13.29
CA LEU A 121 -14.85 14.45 12.92
C LEU A 121 -15.31 14.25 11.47
N GLU A 122 -14.39 13.89 10.59
CA GLU A 122 -14.68 13.75 9.17
C GLU A 122 -15.31 12.40 8.85
N ARG A 123 -14.77 11.31 9.40
CA ARG A 123 -15.11 9.95 8.98
C ARG A 123 -16.00 9.22 9.97
N ARG A 124 -16.01 9.63 11.24
CA ARG A 124 -16.61 8.88 12.36
C ARG A 124 -17.44 9.78 13.29
N ARG A 125 -18.06 10.83 12.73
CA ARG A 125 -18.88 11.79 13.50
C ARG A 125 -20.09 11.20 14.21
N ASP A 126 -20.52 9.99 13.82
CA ASP A 126 -21.65 9.29 14.42
C ASP A 126 -21.22 8.27 15.48
N ASP A 127 -19.91 8.05 15.66
CA ASP A 127 -19.34 7.12 16.66
C ASP A 127 -19.14 7.83 18.00
N ALA A 128 -20.14 7.70 18.89
CA ALA A 128 -20.13 8.34 20.21
C ALA A 128 -18.91 7.95 21.07
N ARG A 129 -18.36 6.74 20.89
CA ARG A 129 -17.19 6.28 21.65
C ARG A 129 -15.94 7.00 21.17
N LEU A 130 -15.72 7.09 19.85
CA LEU A 130 -14.58 7.82 19.30
C LEU A 130 -14.68 9.32 19.58
N LEU A 131 -15.88 9.92 19.46
CA LEU A 131 -16.12 11.32 19.81
C LEU A 131 -15.78 11.64 21.26
N ALA A 132 -16.02 10.72 22.21
CA ALA A 132 -15.63 10.92 23.60
C ALA A 132 -14.11 11.03 23.81
N THR A 133 -13.31 10.58 22.83
CA THR A 133 -11.84 10.59 22.87
C THR A 133 -11.22 11.67 21.97
N ILE A 134 -12.01 12.59 21.44
CA ILE A 134 -11.58 13.53 20.41
C ILE A 134 -10.62 14.62 20.93
N ASP A 135 -10.70 14.99 22.21
CA ASP A 135 -9.74 15.92 22.82
C ASP A 135 -8.48 15.13 23.21
N PRO A 136 -7.33 15.35 22.54
CA PRO A 136 -6.10 14.63 22.82
C PRO A 136 -5.60 14.80 24.27
N ALA A 137 -5.94 15.91 24.94
CA ALA A 137 -5.52 16.13 26.32
C ALA A 137 -6.17 15.17 27.33
N THR A 138 -7.31 14.58 26.98
CA THR A 138 -7.98 13.57 27.80
C THR A 138 -7.35 12.18 27.68
N ARG A 139 -6.39 12.03 26.77
CA ARG A 139 -5.80 10.74 26.43
C ARG A 139 -4.41 10.57 27.00
N THR A 140 -4.17 9.38 27.56
CA THR A 140 -2.88 8.98 28.18
C THR A 140 -2.27 7.75 27.50
N ILE A 141 -2.47 7.57 26.20
CA ILE A 141 -1.92 6.40 25.50
C ILE A 141 -0.68 6.81 24.74
N ARG A 142 0.46 6.35 25.23
CA ARG A 142 1.75 6.39 24.55
C ARG A 142 2.02 4.98 24.07
N ALA A 143 2.23 4.80 22.76
CA ALA A 143 2.70 3.51 22.22
C ALA A 143 4.07 3.19 22.83
N LEU A 144 4.11 2.27 23.79
CA LEU A 144 5.34 1.88 24.46
C LEU A 144 6.13 0.92 23.55
N ARG A 145 7.46 0.97 23.67
CA ARG A 145 8.39 0.16 22.85
C ARG A 145 9.51 -0.43 23.67
N ASN A 146 9.90 -1.64 23.33
CA ASN A 146 11.05 -2.32 23.92
C ASN A 146 11.85 -3.05 22.82
N ALA A 147 13.00 -2.48 22.45
CA ALA A 147 13.80 -2.98 21.34
C ALA A 147 14.29 -4.43 21.54
N GLU A 148 14.57 -4.86 22.77
CA GLU A 148 15.03 -6.23 23.05
C GLU A 148 13.90 -7.24 22.83
N LEU A 149 12.69 -6.93 23.34
CA LEU A 149 11.51 -7.79 23.14
C LEU A 149 11.03 -7.77 21.69
N GLU A 150 11.13 -6.62 21.02
CA GLU A 150 10.83 -6.50 19.60
C GLU A 150 11.79 -7.34 18.74
N ALA A 151 13.09 -7.35 19.05
CA ALA A 151 14.07 -8.19 18.38
C ALA A 151 13.79 -9.68 18.60
N ALA A 152 13.40 -10.07 19.83
CA ALA A 152 13.02 -11.46 20.13
C ALA A 152 11.81 -11.94 19.30
N ILE A 153 10.84 -11.05 19.05
CA ILE A 153 9.72 -11.35 18.15
C ILE A 153 10.20 -11.47 16.69
N LEU A 154 11.04 -10.57 16.21
CA LEU A 154 11.55 -10.62 14.83
C LEU A 154 12.35 -11.91 14.52
N GLU A 155 13.03 -12.47 15.51
CA GLU A 155 13.74 -13.75 15.35
C GLU A 155 12.78 -14.94 15.13
N ARG A 156 11.57 -14.89 15.71
CA ARG A 156 10.56 -15.95 15.63
C ARG A 156 9.15 -15.38 15.62
N ILE A 157 8.76 -14.81 14.48
CA ILE A 157 7.50 -14.06 14.36
C ILE A 157 6.22 -14.91 14.52
N GLU A 158 6.34 -16.23 14.37
CA GLU A 158 5.24 -17.18 14.60
C GLU A 158 5.20 -17.72 16.04
N ASP A 159 6.18 -17.39 16.88
CA ASP A 159 6.26 -17.91 18.25
C ASP A 159 5.39 -17.06 19.22
N PRO A 160 4.25 -17.59 19.70
CA PRO A 160 3.40 -16.86 20.64
C PRO A 160 4.10 -16.51 21.96
N GLY A 161 5.16 -17.23 22.33
CA GLY A 161 5.90 -17.00 23.57
C GLY A 161 6.56 -15.62 23.63
N ALA A 162 7.18 -15.19 22.54
CA ALA A 162 7.82 -13.87 22.46
C ALA A 162 6.80 -12.73 22.60
N TYR A 163 5.62 -12.89 21.96
CA TYR A 163 4.52 -11.94 22.09
C TYR A 163 3.95 -11.91 23.50
N SER A 164 3.80 -13.06 24.17
CA SER A 164 3.30 -13.12 25.55
C SER A 164 4.17 -12.28 26.49
N VAL A 165 5.50 -12.42 26.41
CA VAL A 165 6.44 -11.65 27.24
C VAL A 165 6.32 -10.16 26.94
N TYR A 166 6.18 -9.79 25.67
CA TYR A 166 5.99 -8.38 25.30
C TYR A 166 4.64 -7.82 25.78
N GLY A 167 3.58 -8.63 25.66
CA GLY A 167 2.24 -8.29 26.13
C GLY A 167 2.19 -8.04 27.63
N ASP A 168 2.83 -8.88 28.43
CA ASP A 168 2.94 -8.69 29.88
C ASP A 168 3.68 -7.37 30.20
N TRP A 169 4.81 -7.12 29.52
CA TRP A 169 5.58 -5.89 29.70
C TRP A 169 4.77 -4.63 29.37
N LEU A 170 3.95 -4.68 28.32
CA LEU A 170 3.04 -3.60 27.91
C LEU A 170 1.90 -3.40 28.93
N ALA A 171 1.25 -4.50 29.34
CA ALA A 171 0.13 -4.47 30.27
C ALA A 171 0.52 -3.93 31.65
N GLU A 172 1.69 -4.31 32.18
CA GLU A 172 2.23 -3.77 33.44
C GLU A 172 2.38 -2.24 33.44
N ARG A 173 2.47 -1.63 32.26
CA ARG A 173 2.68 -0.19 32.06
C ARG A 173 1.43 0.52 31.54
N GLY A 174 0.30 -0.19 31.48
CA GLY A 174 -0.99 0.37 31.08
C GLY A 174 -1.15 0.60 29.58
N ASP A 175 -0.34 -0.04 28.73
CA ASP A 175 -0.56 0.00 27.29
C ASP A 175 -1.66 -1.01 26.89
N PRO A 176 -2.77 -0.58 26.27
CA PRO A 176 -3.89 -1.46 25.91
C PRO A 176 -3.51 -2.54 24.90
N ARG A 177 -2.37 -2.40 24.20
CA ARG A 177 -1.87 -3.45 23.32
C ARG A 177 -1.51 -4.72 24.10
N GLY A 178 -1.10 -4.60 25.37
CA GLY A 178 -0.87 -5.77 26.23
C GLY A 178 -2.14 -6.62 26.42
N GLU A 179 -3.29 -5.97 26.64
CA GLU A 179 -4.59 -6.64 26.69
C GLU A 179 -4.94 -7.28 25.35
N LEU A 180 -4.72 -6.58 24.24
CA LEU A 180 -4.96 -7.13 22.89
C LEU A 180 -4.16 -8.41 22.66
N ILE A 181 -2.87 -8.40 22.99
CA ILE A 181 -2.00 -9.58 22.88
C ILE A 181 -2.57 -10.74 23.68
N ALA A 182 -2.92 -10.51 24.95
CA ALA A 182 -3.48 -11.54 25.82
C ALA A 182 -4.81 -12.11 25.30
N LEU A 183 -5.70 -11.26 24.78
CA LEU A 183 -6.97 -11.69 24.18
C LEU A 183 -6.75 -12.58 22.95
N GLN A 184 -5.88 -12.16 22.03
CA GLN A 184 -5.61 -12.92 20.80
C GLN A 184 -4.88 -14.23 21.08
N LEU A 185 -3.91 -14.25 22.01
CA LEU A 185 -3.25 -15.49 22.45
C LEU A 185 -4.25 -16.47 23.09
N ALA A 186 -5.29 -15.97 23.75
CA ALA A 186 -6.36 -16.78 24.32
C ALA A 186 -7.45 -17.17 23.30
N GLY A 187 -7.34 -16.76 22.03
CA GLY A 187 -8.35 -17.00 20.99
C GLY A 187 -9.68 -16.28 21.25
N LYS A 188 -9.66 -15.16 21.98
CA LYS A 188 -10.85 -14.34 22.26
C LYS A 188 -11.02 -13.25 21.22
N ASP A 189 -12.26 -12.84 21.01
CA ASP A 189 -12.58 -11.68 20.18
C ASP A 189 -12.01 -10.40 20.81
N ALA A 190 -11.30 -9.62 19.98
CA ALA A 190 -10.70 -8.34 20.37
C ALA A 190 -11.09 -7.21 19.40
N THR A 191 -12.10 -7.41 18.56
CA THR A 191 -12.52 -6.46 17.51
C THR A 191 -12.83 -5.08 18.09
N ALA A 192 -13.61 -5.02 19.18
CA ALA A 192 -13.96 -3.75 19.82
C ALA A 192 -12.72 -2.98 20.34
N LEU A 193 -11.71 -3.70 20.84
CA LEU A 193 -10.47 -3.12 21.35
C LEU A 193 -9.61 -2.60 20.19
N ILE A 194 -9.56 -3.34 19.08
CA ILE A 194 -8.91 -2.89 17.83
C ILE A 194 -9.56 -1.63 17.31
N GLU A 195 -10.88 -1.59 17.20
CA GLU A 195 -11.59 -0.40 16.75
C GLU A 195 -11.36 0.81 17.68
N GLU A 196 -11.21 0.59 18.98
CA GLU A 196 -10.96 1.67 19.94
C GLU A 196 -9.60 2.34 19.74
N TYR A 197 -8.59 1.50 19.51
CA TYR A 197 -7.18 1.87 19.53
C TYR A 197 -6.51 1.84 18.15
N ALA A 198 -7.29 1.66 17.09
CA ALA A 198 -6.79 1.50 15.73
C ALA A 198 -5.86 2.64 15.32
N TRP A 199 -6.25 3.90 15.59
CA TRP A 199 -5.42 5.05 15.24
C TRP A 199 -4.07 5.07 15.97
N GLU A 200 -4.00 4.62 17.22
CA GLU A 200 -2.77 4.69 18.01
C GLU A 200 -1.77 3.65 17.53
N TRP A 201 -2.30 2.57 16.97
CA TRP A 201 -1.53 1.46 16.46
C TRP A 201 -1.19 1.62 14.99
N LEU A 202 -2.09 2.19 14.19
CA LEU A 202 -2.02 2.21 12.73
C LEU A 202 -1.89 3.64 12.15
N GLY A 203 -2.06 4.69 12.96
CA GLY A 203 -2.12 6.07 12.49
C GLY A 203 -3.23 6.27 11.46
N GLY A 204 -2.92 7.02 10.41
CA GLY A 204 -3.83 7.27 9.28
C GLY A 204 -4.37 6.01 8.59
N LEU A 205 -3.67 4.87 8.72
CA LEU A 205 -4.11 3.59 8.13
C LEU A 205 -5.37 3.02 8.81
N ALA A 206 -5.68 3.45 10.03
CA ALA A 206 -6.81 2.95 10.81
C ALA A 206 -8.19 3.11 10.13
N TRP A 207 -8.30 4.10 9.23
CA TRP A 207 -9.58 4.53 8.66
C TRP A 207 -9.56 4.61 7.14
N LEU A 208 -8.71 3.81 6.50
CA LEU A 208 -8.73 3.58 5.07
C LEU A 208 -9.72 2.45 4.78
N GLU A 209 -11.00 2.75 4.95
CA GLU A 209 -12.08 1.78 4.72
C GLU A 209 -12.14 1.35 3.25
N GLY A 210 -12.42 0.06 3.00
CA GLY A 210 -12.57 -0.50 1.66
C GLY A 210 -11.25 -0.83 0.93
N ASP A 211 -10.24 0.04 1.07
CA ASP A 211 -8.98 -0.05 0.32
C ASP A 211 -7.87 -0.79 1.07
N VAL A 212 -7.95 -0.89 2.40
CA VAL A 212 -6.92 -1.55 3.22
C VAL A 212 -7.54 -2.58 4.14
N ARG A 213 -7.10 -3.84 4.01
CA ARG A 213 -7.47 -4.94 4.91
C ARG A 213 -6.26 -5.37 5.71
N ILE A 214 -6.44 -5.52 7.02
CA ILE A 214 -5.38 -5.89 7.96
C ILE A 214 -5.73 -7.20 8.64
N GLU A 215 -4.87 -8.19 8.49
CA GLU A 215 -4.91 -9.43 9.26
C GLU A 215 -4.05 -9.28 10.52
N TRP A 216 -4.60 -9.61 11.68
CA TRP A 216 -3.92 -9.46 12.97
C TRP A 216 -3.39 -10.79 13.48
N ARG A 217 -2.21 -10.76 14.11
CA ARG A 217 -1.60 -11.86 14.86
C ARG A 217 -1.00 -11.31 16.16
N PHE A 218 -1.42 -11.87 17.28
CA PHE A 218 -0.85 -11.62 18.61
C PHE A 218 -0.63 -10.13 18.91
N GLY A 219 -1.64 -9.31 18.66
CA GLY A 219 -1.68 -7.87 18.93
C GLY A 219 -0.99 -6.97 17.92
N PHE A 220 -0.49 -7.51 16.81
CA PHE A 220 0.11 -6.75 15.72
C PHE A 220 -0.46 -7.16 14.36
N PRO A 221 -0.49 -6.27 13.37
CA PRO A 221 -0.67 -6.62 11.97
C PRO A 221 0.34 -7.69 11.52
N LYS A 222 -0.16 -8.76 10.93
CA LYS A 222 0.61 -9.82 10.26
C LYS A 222 0.68 -9.58 8.76
N ALA A 223 -0.48 -9.30 8.17
CA ALA A 223 -0.60 -9.08 6.74
C ALA A 223 -1.41 -7.81 6.47
N ILE A 224 -1.03 -7.09 5.42
CA ILE A 224 -1.77 -5.95 4.90
C ILE A 224 -2.06 -6.19 3.43
N ARG A 225 -3.32 -5.96 3.04
CA ARG A 225 -3.78 -5.99 1.66
C ARG A 225 -4.29 -4.62 1.28
N ILE A 226 -3.74 -4.05 0.22
CA ILE A 226 -4.13 -2.75 -0.34
C ILE A 226 -4.84 -3.00 -1.67
N GLY A 227 -5.89 -2.23 -1.96
CA GLY A 227 -6.70 -2.36 -3.17
C GLY A 227 -7.94 -3.23 -2.97
N SER A 228 -8.84 -3.19 -3.95
CA SER A 228 -10.10 -3.93 -3.92
C SER A 228 -10.07 -5.10 -4.91
N GLU A 229 -10.78 -6.18 -4.58
CA GLU A 229 -10.91 -7.37 -5.45
C GLU A 229 -11.55 -7.07 -6.82
N ASP A 230 -12.30 -5.97 -6.92
CA ASP A 230 -12.95 -5.53 -8.16
C ASP A 230 -12.19 -4.39 -8.88
N GLY A 231 -11.02 -4.02 -8.38
CA GLY A 231 -10.18 -2.94 -8.92
C GLY A 231 -10.77 -1.53 -8.78
N ARG A 232 -11.94 -1.37 -8.15
CA ARG A 232 -12.67 -0.09 -7.97
C ARG A 232 -12.19 0.78 -6.81
N SER A 233 -11.06 0.47 -6.19
CA SER A 233 -10.44 1.31 -5.17
C SER A 233 -10.21 2.73 -5.73
N GLU A 234 -10.94 3.72 -5.22
CA GLU A 234 -10.99 5.07 -5.81
C GLU A 234 -9.86 5.99 -5.32
N TYR A 235 -9.18 5.70 -4.19
CA TYR A 235 -8.38 6.72 -3.49
C TYR A 235 -7.05 6.27 -2.83
N ALA A 236 -6.52 5.10 -3.14
CA ALA A 236 -5.24 4.67 -2.58
C ALA A 236 -4.04 5.24 -3.37
N ASP A 237 -3.44 6.35 -2.91
CA ASP A 237 -2.06 6.71 -3.25
C ASP A 237 -1.13 5.67 -2.61
N VAL A 238 -0.80 4.63 -3.38
CA VAL A 238 -0.05 3.47 -2.92
C VAL A 238 1.34 3.86 -2.41
N ALA A 239 2.01 4.81 -3.04
CA ALA A 239 3.35 5.23 -2.64
C ALA A 239 3.32 5.94 -1.28
N SER A 240 2.34 6.82 -1.04
CA SER A 240 2.11 7.41 0.29
C SER A 240 1.73 6.37 1.35
N LEU A 241 1.00 5.32 0.97
CA LEU A 241 0.69 4.20 1.86
C LEU A 241 1.94 3.41 2.23
N VAL A 242 2.82 3.08 1.28
CA VAL A 242 4.11 2.43 1.55
C VAL A 242 4.92 3.25 2.54
N ARG A 243 5.04 4.57 2.31
CA ARG A 243 5.73 5.50 3.23
C ARG A 243 5.11 5.50 4.63
N SER A 244 3.78 5.38 4.72
CA SER A 244 3.06 5.30 5.98
C SER A 244 3.31 3.97 6.71
N ILE A 245 3.20 2.85 6.00
CA ILE A 245 3.44 1.50 6.53
C ILE A 245 4.84 1.38 7.12
N ALA A 246 5.86 1.89 6.43
CA ALA A 246 7.24 1.84 6.89
C ALA A 246 7.49 2.64 8.19
N ARG A 247 6.66 3.65 8.48
CA ARG A 247 6.87 4.59 9.59
C ARG A 247 6.05 4.27 10.83
N VAL A 248 4.92 3.59 10.68
CA VAL A 248 4.01 3.29 11.78
C VAL A 248 4.58 2.16 12.65
N PRO A 249 4.89 2.40 13.94
CA PRO A 249 5.50 1.38 14.79
C PRO A 249 4.66 0.10 14.95
N GLY A 250 3.33 0.20 14.82
CA GLY A 250 2.45 -0.97 14.82
C GLY A 250 2.69 -1.93 13.67
N MET A 251 3.28 -1.49 12.55
CA MET A 251 3.45 -2.30 11.34
C MET A 251 4.74 -3.13 11.33
N MET A 252 5.58 -3.02 12.36
CA MET A 252 6.94 -3.59 12.33
C MET A 252 7.02 -5.12 12.21
N PHE A 253 5.94 -5.83 12.55
CA PHE A 253 5.82 -7.30 12.47
C PHE A 253 4.94 -7.78 11.31
N VAL A 254 4.65 -6.91 10.35
CA VAL A 254 4.00 -7.33 9.10
C VAL A 254 4.99 -8.19 8.31
N ASP A 255 4.62 -9.43 8.04
CA ASP A 255 5.41 -10.35 7.22
C ASP A 255 4.96 -10.40 5.76
N THR A 256 3.71 -10.02 5.49
CA THR A 256 3.07 -10.14 4.18
C THR A 256 2.45 -8.81 3.77
N ILE A 257 2.84 -8.31 2.60
CA ILE A 257 2.28 -7.12 1.98
C ILE A 257 1.75 -7.50 0.60
N GLU A 258 0.46 -7.29 0.39
CA GLU A 258 -0.20 -7.49 -0.89
C GLU A 258 -0.74 -6.14 -1.37
N ILE A 259 -0.35 -5.71 -2.56
CA ILE A 259 -0.83 -4.51 -3.24
C ILE A 259 -1.56 -4.99 -4.48
N GLY A 260 -2.89 -4.90 -4.45
CA GLY A 260 -3.76 -5.16 -5.58
C GLY A 260 -3.93 -3.92 -6.48
N PRO A 261 -4.74 -4.04 -7.55
CA PRO A 261 -5.00 -2.95 -8.47
C PRO A 261 -5.78 -1.81 -7.77
N THR A 262 -5.32 -0.58 -7.99
CA THR A 262 -5.91 0.65 -7.43
C THR A 262 -6.03 1.71 -8.52
N HIS A 263 -7.09 2.53 -8.53
CA HIS A 263 -7.22 3.64 -9.49
C HIS A 263 -6.13 4.71 -9.32
N GLY A 264 -5.56 4.82 -8.12
CA GLY A 264 -4.43 5.70 -7.78
C GLY A 264 -3.06 5.08 -8.01
N TRP A 265 -2.92 4.12 -8.93
CA TRP A 265 -1.61 3.57 -9.26
C TRP A 265 -0.70 4.68 -9.78
N HIS A 266 0.43 4.85 -9.11
CA HIS A 266 1.47 5.78 -9.50
C HIS A 266 2.76 5.02 -9.74
N THR A 267 3.57 5.46 -10.69
CA THR A 267 4.83 4.81 -11.05
C THR A 267 5.89 4.90 -9.93
N ASP A 268 5.65 5.68 -8.87
CA ASP A 268 6.60 5.91 -7.77
C ASP A 268 6.48 4.90 -6.61
N VAL A 269 5.66 3.83 -6.73
CA VAL A 269 5.55 2.81 -5.67
C VAL A 269 6.91 2.18 -5.36
N PHE A 270 7.67 1.78 -6.37
CA PHE A 270 9.00 1.18 -6.18
C PHE A 270 10.03 2.20 -5.70
N GLN A 271 9.94 3.45 -6.15
CA GLN A 271 10.74 4.56 -5.61
C GLN A 271 10.46 4.73 -4.11
N ALA A 272 9.19 4.73 -3.68
CA ALA A 272 8.83 4.82 -2.28
C ALA A 272 9.40 3.66 -1.46
N ILE A 273 9.36 2.43 -1.99
CA ILE A 273 10.01 1.27 -1.36
C ILE A 273 11.53 1.48 -1.27
N GLY A 274 12.19 1.98 -2.33
CA GLY A 274 13.62 2.30 -2.32
C GLY A 274 13.99 3.36 -1.27
N GLU A 275 13.15 4.38 -1.10
CA GLU A 275 13.31 5.47 -0.13
C GLU A 275 13.19 4.99 1.33
N VAL A 276 12.10 4.31 1.67
CA VAL A 276 11.75 4.02 3.07
C VAL A 276 11.94 2.56 3.49
N GLY A 277 12.02 1.64 2.52
CA GLY A 277 11.96 0.20 2.74
C GLY A 277 10.58 -0.30 3.17
N LEU A 278 10.50 -1.60 3.44
CA LEU A 278 9.33 -2.26 4.04
C LEU A 278 9.59 -2.58 5.52
N PRO A 279 8.56 -2.90 6.33
CA PRO A 279 8.75 -3.40 7.67
C PRO A 279 9.76 -4.55 7.74
N ALA A 280 10.60 -4.58 8.78
CA ALA A 280 11.72 -5.52 8.89
C ALA A 280 11.32 -7.01 8.88
N ALA A 281 10.08 -7.30 9.28
CA ALA A 281 9.50 -8.63 9.24
C ALA A 281 9.06 -9.08 7.84
N THR A 282 8.96 -8.18 6.86
CA THR A 282 8.39 -8.49 5.54
C THR A 282 9.22 -9.58 4.84
N ARG A 283 8.56 -10.67 4.49
CA ARG A 283 9.11 -11.81 3.75
C ARG A 283 8.36 -12.04 2.43
N ASN A 284 7.09 -11.66 2.38
CA ASN A 284 6.23 -11.90 1.23
C ASN A 284 5.74 -10.56 0.68
N LEU A 285 6.01 -10.31 -0.59
CA LEU A 285 5.52 -9.13 -1.30
C LEU A 285 4.79 -9.58 -2.56
N SER A 286 3.54 -9.18 -2.69
CA SER A 286 2.77 -9.31 -3.93
C SER A 286 2.36 -7.93 -4.40
N ILE A 287 2.62 -7.60 -5.66
CA ILE A 287 2.18 -6.35 -6.27
C ILE A 287 1.48 -6.68 -7.60
N GLN A 288 0.30 -6.12 -7.78
CA GLN A 288 -0.51 -6.22 -8.99
C GLN A 288 -0.91 -4.83 -9.47
N THR A 289 -0.62 -4.50 -10.73
CA THR A 289 -1.06 -3.24 -11.34
C THR A 289 -2.47 -3.36 -11.94
N PRO A 290 -3.15 -2.22 -12.19
CA PRO A 290 -4.30 -2.19 -13.08
C PRO A 290 -3.98 -2.70 -14.50
N GLU A 291 -4.99 -3.18 -15.24
CA GLU A 291 -4.84 -3.94 -16.50
C GLU A 291 -3.91 -3.31 -17.54
N HIS A 292 -3.99 -2.00 -17.66
CA HIS A 292 -3.32 -1.26 -18.72
C HIS A 292 -2.02 -0.61 -18.23
N GLU A 293 -1.64 -0.82 -16.98
CA GLU A 293 -0.48 -0.22 -16.35
C GLU A 293 0.74 -1.15 -16.42
N HIS A 294 1.90 -0.50 -16.49
CA HIS A 294 3.20 -1.14 -16.60
C HIS A 294 3.98 -0.95 -15.29
N MET A 295 4.91 -1.86 -14.98
CA MET A 295 5.81 -1.71 -13.84
C MET A 295 7.21 -1.32 -14.31
N TYR A 296 7.69 -0.18 -13.83
CA TYR A 296 9.01 0.38 -14.09
C TYR A 296 9.72 0.73 -12.78
N GLY A 297 11.03 0.94 -12.81
CA GLY A 297 11.81 1.41 -11.66
C GLY A 297 11.89 0.42 -10.49
N ILE A 298 11.66 -0.87 -10.76
CA ILE A 298 11.67 -1.93 -9.74
C ILE A 298 13.06 -2.06 -9.10
N ASP A 299 14.10 -1.76 -9.87
CA ASP A 299 15.50 -1.84 -9.47
C ASP A 299 15.88 -0.88 -8.34
N GLU A 300 15.20 0.27 -8.24
CA GLU A 300 15.33 1.20 -7.11
C GLU A 300 14.93 0.55 -5.77
N ALA A 301 14.02 -0.43 -5.80
CA ALA A 301 13.51 -1.09 -4.62
C ALA A 301 14.38 -2.28 -4.15
N TYR A 302 15.06 -3.00 -5.06
CA TYR A 302 15.78 -4.24 -4.70
C TYR A 302 16.74 -4.11 -3.51
N PRO A 303 17.53 -3.02 -3.36
CA PRO A 303 18.41 -2.88 -2.21
C PRO A 303 17.69 -2.96 -0.85
N LYS A 304 16.39 -2.61 -0.81
CA LYS A 304 15.53 -2.65 0.38
C LYS A 304 14.68 -3.92 0.48
N LEU A 305 14.70 -4.78 -0.53
CA LEU A 305 13.89 -6.00 -0.62
C LEU A 305 14.70 -7.29 -0.42
N GLN A 306 15.98 -7.18 -0.04
CA GLN A 306 16.87 -8.34 0.12
C GLN A 306 16.41 -9.36 1.17
N SER A 307 15.50 -9.00 2.08
CA SER A 307 14.94 -9.93 3.07
C SER A 307 13.75 -10.74 2.55
N LEU A 308 13.25 -10.45 1.35
CA LEU A 308 12.13 -11.19 0.78
C LEU A 308 12.49 -12.65 0.55
N VAL A 309 11.51 -13.48 0.82
CA VAL A 309 11.49 -14.93 0.58
C VAL A 309 10.56 -15.23 -0.58
N GLU A 310 9.46 -14.49 -0.70
CA GLU A 310 8.50 -14.63 -1.80
C GLU A 310 8.23 -13.27 -2.44
N LEU A 311 8.30 -13.24 -3.77
CA LEU A 311 7.95 -12.07 -4.58
C LEU A 311 7.01 -12.51 -5.70
N ARG A 312 5.87 -11.83 -5.78
CA ARG A 312 4.94 -11.91 -6.90
C ARG A 312 4.75 -10.54 -7.53
N LEU A 313 4.94 -10.47 -8.84
CA LEU A 313 4.66 -9.28 -9.63
C LEU A 313 3.63 -9.64 -10.70
N GLU A 314 2.56 -8.85 -10.80
CA GLU A 314 1.53 -9.00 -11.82
C GLU A 314 1.27 -7.66 -12.52
N SER A 315 1.55 -7.59 -13.82
CA SER A 315 1.47 -6.34 -14.59
C SER A 315 1.22 -6.64 -16.06
N ARG A 316 0.86 -5.61 -16.84
CA ARG A 316 0.81 -5.74 -18.30
C ARG A 316 2.18 -6.08 -18.89
N SER A 317 3.21 -5.37 -18.44
CA SER A 317 4.62 -5.64 -18.73
C SER A 317 5.53 -5.11 -17.61
N PHE A 318 6.81 -5.48 -17.67
CA PHE A 318 7.83 -5.15 -16.67
C PHE A 318 9.08 -4.54 -17.29
N GLU A 319 9.73 -3.64 -16.57
CA GLU A 319 11.19 -3.43 -16.65
C GLU A 319 11.82 -3.91 -15.34
N LEU A 320 12.36 -5.13 -15.36
CA LEU A 320 12.90 -5.78 -14.16
C LEU A 320 14.23 -5.16 -13.69
N GLY A 321 15.03 -4.60 -14.58
CA GLY A 321 16.34 -4.03 -14.29
C GLY A 321 17.33 -5.03 -13.66
N THR A 322 18.32 -4.52 -12.91
CA THR A 322 19.33 -5.38 -12.27
C THR A 322 18.81 -5.98 -10.95
N ILE A 323 18.41 -7.25 -10.99
CA ILE A 323 17.75 -7.90 -9.84
C ILE A 323 18.75 -8.26 -8.73
N ALA A 324 18.47 -7.83 -7.50
CA ALA A 324 19.28 -8.09 -6.30
C ALA A 324 18.47 -8.70 -5.15
N LEU A 325 18.07 -9.97 -5.29
CA LEU A 325 17.19 -10.69 -4.33
C LEU A 325 17.76 -12.06 -3.91
N PRO A 326 18.93 -12.11 -3.22
CA PRO A 326 19.66 -13.36 -2.98
C PRO A 326 18.97 -14.31 -1.97
N ASN A 327 17.97 -13.85 -1.24
CA ASN A 327 17.23 -14.65 -0.25
C ASN A 327 15.90 -15.20 -0.78
N LEU A 328 15.56 -14.93 -2.03
CA LEU A 328 14.30 -15.32 -2.63
C LEU A 328 14.22 -16.85 -2.80
N HIS A 329 13.14 -17.43 -2.32
CA HIS A 329 12.80 -18.85 -2.48
C HIS A 329 11.69 -19.05 -3.50
N ALA A 330 10.83 -18.05 -3.70
CA ALA A 330 9.77 -18.08 -4.69
C ALA A 330 9.68 -16.77 -5.48
N LEU A 331 9.64 -16.90 -6.81
CA LEU A 331 9.42 -15.80 -7.74
C LEU A 331 8.28 -16.14 -8.69
N ASP A 332 7.26 -15.30 -8.70
CA ASP A 332 6.12 -15.40 -9.61
C ASP A 332 6.04 -14.12 -10.45
N LEU A 333 6.17 -14.23 -11.76
CA LEU A 333 6.03 -13.13 -12.73
C LEU A 333 4.84 -13.39 -13.64
N VAL A 334 3.76 -12.64 -13.43
CA VAL A 334 2.51 -12.76 -14.19
C VAL A 334 2.38 -11.55 -15.10
N THR A 335 2.59 -11.74 -16.40
CA THR A 335 2.55 -10.68 -17.41
C THR A 335 2.14 -11.22 -18.76
N ARG A 336 1.46 -10.42 -19.58
CA ARG A 336 1.23 -10.79 -20.97
C ARG A 336 2.34 -10.34 -21.91
N GLY A 337 3.07 -9.27 -21.56
CA GLY A 337 4.16 -8.71 -22.36
C GLY A 337 5.54 -8.99 -21.76
N LEU A 338 5.92 -10.27 -21.62
CA LEU A 338 7.27 -10.64 -21.20
C LEU A 338 8.26 -10.36 -22.34
N THR A 339 9.38 -9.70 -22.05
CA THR A 339 10.38 -9.36 -23.08
C THR A 339 11.69 -10.16 -22.94
N LYS A 340 12.49 -10.22 -24.01
CA LYS A 340 13.86 -10.77 -23.98
C LYS A 340 14.77 -10.03 -23.01
N GLU A 341 14.56 -8.72 -22.82
CA GLU A 341 15.28 -7.93 -21.81
C GLU A 341 14.92 -8.38 -20.38
N ASN A 342 13.66 -8.72 -20.13
CA ASN A 342 13.25 -9.33 -18.85
C ASN A 342 13.94 -10.68 -18.64
N LEU A 343 14.01 -11.53 -19.68
CA LEU A 343 14.72 -12.82 -19.58
C LEU A 343 16.22 -12.64 -19.31
N GLU A 344 16.88 -11.68 -19.93
CA GLU A 344 18.29 -11.40 -19.66
C GLU A 344 18.48 -10.91 -18.21
N SER A 345 17.60 -10.02 -17.73
CA SER A 345 17.61 -9.57 -16.33
C SER A 345 17.49 -10.74 -15.34
N LEU A 346 16.60 -11.71 -15.63
CA LEU A 346 16.43 -12.93 -14.84
C LEU A 346 17.64 -13.85 -14.91
N ARG A 347 18.27 -13.95 -16.08
CA ARG A 347 19.44 -14.78 -16.34
C ARG A 347 20.69 -14.25 -15.62
N GLU A 348 20.88 -12.94 -15.57
CA GLU A 348 22.03 -12.29 -14.92
C GLU A 348 21.94 -12.24 -13.38
N ALA A 349 20.72 -12.31 -12.84
CA ALA A 349 20.47 -12.28 -11.41
C ALA A 349 21.06 -13.48 -10.64
N SER A 350 21.16 -13.41 -9.32
CA SER A 350 21.68 -14.51 -8.49
C SER A 350 20.57 -15.20 -7.70
N TRP A 351 20.35 -16.49 -7.96
CA TRP A 351 19.24 -17.27 -7.38
C TRP A 351 19.71 -18.46 -6.50
N PRO A 352 20.53 -18.24 -5.46
CA PRO A 352 21.13 -19.34 -4.70
C PRO A 352 20.12 -20.14 -3.87
N LYS A 353 18.95 -19.57 -3.58
CA LYS A 353 17.91 -20.17 -2.74
C LYS A 353 16.56 -20.34 -3.45
N LEU A 354 16.47 -20.02 -4.74
CA LEU A 354 15.21 -20.05 -5.46
C LEU A 354 14.76 -21.50 -5.68
N GLU A 355 13.64 -21.87 -5.08
CA GLU A 355 13.06 -23.21 -5.14
C GLU A 355 11.82 -23.25 -6.06
N ARG A 356 11.09 -22.13 -6.16
CA ARG A 356 9.96 -21.95 -7.06
C ARG A 356 10.21 -20.79 -8.02
N PHE A 357 10.06 -21.06 -9.30
CA PHE A 357 10.15 -20.06 -10.37
C PHE A 357 8.98 -20.24 -11.33
N VAL A 358 8.08 -19.25 -11.36
CA VAL A 358 6.91 -19.25 -12.24
C VAL A 358 6.93 -17.98 -13.07
N VAL A 359 6.85 -18.13 -14.39
CA VAL A 359 6.80 -17.02 -15.34
C VAL A 359 5.71 -17.23 -16.39
N TRP A 360 4.92 -16.20 -16.63
CA TRP A 360 3.98 -16.13 -17.74
C TRP A 360 4.69 -15.56 -18.97
N ILE A 361 4.68 -16.33 -20.06
CA ILE A 361 5.44 -16.02 -21.27
C ILE A 361 4.53 -15.42 -22.35
N SER A 362 3.28 -15.88 -22.44
CA SER A 362 2.37 -15.60 -23.59
C SER A 362 2.89 -16.09 -24.94
N ASP A 363 2.06 -15.98 -25.98
CA ASP A 363 2.50 -16.13 -27.37
C ASP A 363 3.13 -14.84 -27.91
N GLU A 364 4.06 -14.97 -28.87
CA GLU A 364 4.74 -13.85 -29.50
C GLU A 364 3.74 -12.85 -30.11
N GLY A 365 3.96 -11.56 -29.86
CA GLY A 365 3.12 -10.46 -30.34
C GLY A 365 1.92 -10.15 -29.44
N VAL A 366 1.62 -10.96 -28.42
CA VAL A 366 0.63 -10.63 -27.39
C VAL A 366 1.22 -9.57 -26.45
N ASP A 367 0.59 -8.40 -26.36
CA ASP A 367 1.05 -7.28 -25.52
C ASP A 367 2.55 -6.97 -25.62
N GLU A 368 3.08 -7.00 -26.85
CA GLU A 368 4.51 -6.73 -27.13
C GLU A 368 5.48 -7.80 -26.60
N CYS A 369 4.98 -8.97 -26.21
CA CYS A 369 5.83 -10.14 -25.97
C CYS A 369 6.67 -10.46 -27.21
N ASP A 370 7.99 -10.53 -27.03
CA ASP A 370 8.95 -10.88 -28.07
C ASP A 370 9.70 -12.19 -27.75
N VAL A 371 9.25 -12.94 -26.74
CA VAL A 371 9.91 -14.18 -26.27
C VAL A 371 9.48 -15.39 -27.09
N GLU A 372 10.47 -16.04 -27.69
CA GLU A 372 10.33 -17.31 -28.40
C GLU A 372 10.74 -18.49 -27.50
N LEU A 373 10.50 -19.73 -27.95
CA LEU A 373 10.88 -20.91 -27.17
C LEU A 373 12.40 -21.07 -27.03
N ASP A 374 13.16 -20.70 -28.07
CA ASP A 374 14.63 -20.77 -28.06
C ASP A 374 15.25 -19.83 -27.02
N ASP A 375 14.55 -18.74 -26.64
CA ASP A 375 15.02 -17.82 -25.60
C ASP A 375 14.95 -18.45 -24.19
N LEU A 376 14.24 -19.57 -24.02
CA LEU A 376 14.08 -20.30 -22.75
C LEU A 376 15.17 -21.34 -22.50
N ASP A 377 16.12 -21.52 -23.42
CA ASP A 377 17.16 -22.56 -23.37
C ASP A 377 17.90 -22.62 -22.02
N TRP A 378 18.23 -21.47 -21.43
CA TRP A 378 18.93 -21.41 -20.14
C TRP A 378 18.06 -21.94 -18.99
N ILE A 379 16.74 -21.70 -19.02
CA ILE A 379 15.79 -22.22 -18.04
C ILE A 379 15.66 -23.73 -18.21
N LEU A 380 15.53 -24.21 -19.45
CA LEU A 380 15.41 -25.63 -19.78
C LEU A 380 16.68 -26.42 -19.40
N ALA A 381 17.86 -25.83 -19.63
CA ALA A 381 19.14 -26.36 -19.15
C ALA A 381 19.24 -26.33 -17.62
N GLY A 382 18.48 -25.45 -16.97
CA GLY A 382 18.53 -25.22 -15.53
C GLY A 382 19.73 -24.40 -15.08
N ASP A 383 20.34 -23.67 -16.02
CA ASP A 383 21.44 -22.74 -15.77
C ASP A 383 20.98 -21.67 -14.80
N ASN A 384 21.83 -21.32 -13.82
CA ASN A 384 21.54 -20.31 -12.80
C ASN A 384 20.28 -20.56 -11.94
N LEU A 385 19.71 -21.78 -11.95
CA LEU A 385 18.54 -22.17 -11.14
C LEU A 385 18.86 -23.37 -10.24
N PRO A 386 19.93 -23.35 -9.43
CA PRO A 386 20.50 -24.56 -8.82
C PRO A 386 19.56 -25.30 -7.87
N ALA A 387 18.63 -24.59 -7.22
CA ALA A 387 17.73 -25.13 -6.20
C ALA A 387 16.28 -25.30 -6.68
N VAL A 388 15.96 -24.92 -7.92
CA VAL A 388 14.56 -24.93 -8.40
C VAL A 388 14.01 -26.35 -8.50
N LYS A 389 12.88 -26.55 -7.85
CA LYS A 389 12.09 -27.80 -7.82
C LYS A 389 10.65 -27.59 -8.28
N HIS A 390 10.17 -26.35 -8.30
CA HIS A 390 8.88 -25.97 -8.84
C HIS A 390 9.11 -24.99 -9.99
N LEU A 391 8.80 -25.40 -11.21
CA LEU A 391 8.89 -24.56 -12.40
C LEU A 391 7.51 -24.35 -13.01
N GLY A 392 7.15 -23.11 -13.33
CA GLY A 392 5.97 -22.79 -14.12
C GLY A 392 6.32 -21.98 -15.36
N LEU A 393 5.92 -22.47 -16.54
CA LEU A 393 6.10 -21.79 -17.82
C LEU A 393 4.71 -21.66 -18.47
N CYS A 394 4.12 -20.48 -18.35
CA CYS A 394 2.67 -20.30 -18.46
C CYS A 394 2.26 -19.48 -19.69
N GLY A 395 0.98 -19.57 -20.08
CA GLY A 395 0.34 -18.57 -20.96
C GLY A 395 0.44 -18.79 -22.47
N ARG A 396 1.01 -19.90 -22.95
CA ARG A 396 1.01 -20.22 -24.39
C ARG A 396 -0.25 -20.94 -24.81
N ALA A 397 -0.89 -20.48 -25.89
CA ALA A 397 -2.11 -21.11 -26.41
C ALA A 397 -1.84 -22.53 -26.95
N ASP A 398 -0.70 -22.75 -27.62
CA ASP A 398 -0.22 -24.09 -27.99
C ASP A 398 0.93 -24.51 -27.06
N THR A 399 0.60 -25.32 -26.07
CA THR A 399 1.58 -25.80 -25.08
C THR A 399 2.39 -27.01 -25.58
N GLN A 400 2.03 -27.65 -26.71
CA GLN A 400 2.67 -28.90 -27.13
C GLN A 400 4.17 -28.75 -27.47
N PRO A 401 4.61 -27.73 -28.24
CA PRO A 401 6.04 -27.54 -28.50
C PRO A 401 6.86 -27.34 -27.21
N LEU A 402 6.31 -26.62 -26.23
CA LEU A 402 6.94 -26.42 -24.93
C LEU A 402 7.02 -27.74 -24.14
N LEU A 403 5.98 -28.57 -24.17
CA LEU A 403 6.01 -29.89 -23.56
C LEU A 403 7.08 -30.78 -24.18
N ASP A 404 7.23 -30.78 -25.50
CA ASP A 404 8.26 -31.59 -26.16
C ASP A 404 9.67 -31.18 -25.73
N LEU A 405 9.92 -29.87 -25.59
CA LEU A 405 11.18 -29.34 -25.06
C LEU A 405 11.38 -29.73 -23.60
N LEU A 406 10.38 -29.51 -22.75
CA LEU A 406 10.43 -29.86 -21.32
C LEU A 406 10.62 -31.36 -21.07
N LEU A 407 10.11 -32.21 -21.95
CA LEU A 407 10.27 -33.67 -21.82
C LEU A 407 11.75 -34.07 -21.88
N GLU A 408 12.55 -33.37 -22.68
CA GLU A 408 13.99 -33.61 -22.87
C GLU A 408 14.88 -32.66 -22.05
N ALA A 409 14.31 -31.61 -21.45
CA ALA A 409 15.04 -30.61 -20.70
C ALA A 409 15.70 -31.17 -19.41
N PRO A 410 16.99 -30.87 -19.16
CA PRO A 410 17.68 -31.27 -17.94
C PRO A 410 17.00 -30.81 -16.64
N ILE A 411 16.40 -29.62 -16.63
CA ILE A 411 15.72 -29.08 -15.45
C ILE A 411 14.56 -29.98 -14.99
N THR A 412 13.84 -30.60 -15.92
CA THR A 412 12.63 -31.39 -15.62
C THR A 412 12.94 -32.59 -14.73
N ALA A 413 14.12 -33.20 -14.86
CA ALA A 413 14.51 -34.37 -14.09
C ALA A 413 14.71 -34.09 -12.59
N ARG A 414 14.87 -32.81 -12.18
CA ARG A 414 15.00 -32.40 -10.77
C ARG A 414 13.76 -31.74 -10.19
N LEU A 415 12.71 -31.53 -10.99
CA LEU A 415 11.49 -30.90 -10.53
C LEU A 415 10.65 -31.87 -9.69
N ASP A 416 10.07 -31.34 -8.62
CA ASP A 416 8.98 -31.95 -7.87
C ASP A 416 7.61 -31.49 -8.44
N VAL A 417 7.53 -30.26 -8.96
CA VAL A 417 6.32 -29.66 -9.51
C VAL A 417 6.61 -28.98 -10.86
N LEU A 418 5.75 -29.27 -11.84
CA LEU A 418 5.65 -28.54 -13.10
C LEU A 418 4.26 -27.89 -13.17
N ASP A 419 4.23 -26.56 -13.23
CA ASP A 419 3.00 -25.77 -13.32
C ASP A 419 2.77 -25.32 -14.76
N LEU A 420 1.59 -25.62 -15.30
CA LEU A 420 1.21 -25.27 -16.67
C LEU A 420 -0.20 -24.67 -16.67
N PRO A 421 -0.41 -23.51 -16.02
CA PRO A 421 -1.71 -22.90 -15.93
C PRO A 421 -2.16 -22.37 -17.29
N TYR A 422 -3.48 -22.38 -17.51
CA TYR A 422 -4.12 -21.99 -18.77
C TYR A 422 -3.71 -22.86 -19.98
N SER A 423 -3.34 -24.10 -19.72
CA SER A 423 -3.02 -25.05 -20.76
C SER A 423 -4.24 -25.95 -21.02
N ASP A 424 -4.68 -26.04 -22.27
CA ASP A 424 -5.80 -26.90 -22.71
C ASP A 424 -5.38 -28.40 -22.74
N LEU A 425 -4.57 -28.82 -21.74
CA LEU A 425 -3.86 -30.08 -21.74
C LEU A 425 -4.82 -31.24 -21.48
N LYS A 426 -4.93 -32.09 -22.50
CA LYS A 426 -5.57 -33.39 -22.39
C LYS A 426 -4.58 -34.40 -21.80
N GLU A 427 -5.09 -35.41 -21.10
CA GLU A 427 -4.25 -36.45 -20.48
C GLU A 427 -3.34 -37.17 -21.49
N GLU A 428 -3.71 -37.24 -22.77
CA GLU A 428 -2.85 -37.82 -23.81
C GLU A 428 -1.52 -37.09 -23.99
N ALA A 429 -1.51 -35.75 -23.84
CA ALA A 429 -0.30 -34.93 -23.96
C ALA A 429 0.63 -35.09 -22.74
N LEU A 430 0.07 -35.41 -21.56
CA LEU A 430 0.82 -35.60 -20.32
C LEU A 430 1.32 -37.03 -20.10
N ALA A 431 0.77 -38.01 -20.82
CA ALA A 431 1.16 -39.42 -20.67
C ALA A 431 2.68 -39.67 -20.80
N PRO A 432 3.42 -39.04 -21.75
CA PRO A 432 4.87 -39.18 -21.84
C PRO A 432 5.60 -38.65 -20.59
N PHE A 433 5.16 -37.51 -20.05
CA PHE A 433 5.72 -36.95 -18.82
C PHE A 433 5.51 -37.86 -17.63
N ARG A 434 4.28 -38.35 -17.43
CA ARG A 434 3.97 -39.27 -16.32
C ARG A 434 4.76 -40.57 -16.42
N ALA A 435 5.05 -41.04 -17.64
CA ALA A 435 5.87 -42.22 -17.87
C ALA A 435 7.36 -41.98 -17.60
N LYS A 436 7.92 -40.85 -18.06
CA LYS A 436 9.35 -40.51 -17.92
C LYS A 436 9.69 -40.01 -16.51
N PHE A 437 8.79 -39.25 -15.89
CA PHE A 437 8.94 -38.59 -14.60
C PHE A 437 7.79 -38.96 -13.64
N PRO A 438 7.73 -40.21 -13.15
CA PRO A 438 6.58 -40.70 -12.38
C PRO A 438 6.38 -40.05 -11.00
N LYS A 439 7.35 -39.25 -10.54
CA LYS A 439 7.29 -38.50 -9.27
C LYS A 439 6.96 -37.01 -9.46
N LEU A 440 6.97 -36.52 -10.70
CA LEU A 440 6.68 -35.12 -11.01
C LEU A 440 5.19 -34.86 -10.85
N SER A 441 4.84 -33.88 -10.01
CA SER A 441 3.48 -33.37 -9.91
C SER A 441 3.26 -32.35 -11.01
N ILE A 442 2.21 -32.52 -11.81
CA ILE A 442 1.81 -31.56 -12.85
C ILE A 442 0.53 -30.89 -12.36
N VAL A 443 0.54 -29.56 -12.29
CA VAL A 443 -0.55 -28.75 -11.72
C VAL A 443 -0.98 -27.64 -12.67
N ASP A 444 -2.20 -27.14 -12.45
CA ASP A 444 -2.80 -25.97 -13.10
C ASP A 444 -3.17 -24.98 -11.99
N ASP A 445 -2.17 -24.25 -11.47
CA ASP A 445 -2.41 -23.25 -10.43
C ASP A 445 -2.93 -21.96 -11.07
N ARG A 446 -4.25 -21.84 -11.08
CA ARG A 446 -4.96 -20.70 -11.67
C ARG A 446 -4.65 -19.35 -11.04
N ARG A 447 -3.96 -19.33 -9.89
CA ARG A 447 -3.46 -18.07 -9.33
C ARG A 447 -2.46 -17.39 -10.26
N PHE A 448 -1.87 -18.10 -11.23
CA PHE A 448 -0.93 -17.51 -12.19
C PHE A 448 -1.59 -16.98 -13.45
N ILE A 449 -2.90 -17.17 -13.62
CA ILE A 449 -3.64 -16.59 -14.73
C ILE A 449 -3.75 -15.08 -14.48
N PRO A 450 -3.33 -14.22 -15.44
CA PRO A 450 -3.54 -12.77 -15.33
C PRO A 450 -5.01 -12.49 -15.08
N CYS A 451 -5.34 -11.58 -14.16
CA CYS A 451 -6.74 -11.35 -13.75
C CYS A 451 -7.69 -10.86 -14.87
N TYR A 452 -7.18 -10.63 -16.08
CA TYR A 452 -7.91 -10.13 -17.24
C TYR A 452 -8.15 -11.20 -18.32
N GLU A 453 -7.85 -12.47 -18.02
CA GLU A 453 -8.23 -13.67 -18.77
C GLU A 453 -9.22 -14.52 -17.97
#